data_AF-A0A8J3LFJ4-F1
#
_entry.id   AF-A0A8J3LFJ4-F1
#
_cell.length_a   1.000
_cell.length_b   1.000
_cell.length_c   1.000
_cell.angle_alpha   90.00
_cell.angle_beta   90.00
_cell.angle_gamma   90.00
#
_symmetry.space_group_name_H-M   'P 1'
#
loop_
_entity.id
_entity.type
_entity.pdbx_description
1 polymer ?
#
loop_
_entity_poly.entity_id
_entity_poly.type
_entity_poly.pdbx_seq_one_letter_code
_entity_poly.pdbx_strand_id
1 'polypeptide(L)'
;MSHLPQRPDWHCRACREDWPCLGARADLLTEYANTRPSLGMYLAAQMMDAVLDLGHPLDAAMYDRFLSWVRPREPKPAWLAPTPRQSYSRRDIVQRAQQILDTHVRLPATGLCAACGADRCPRRAGAIRILYSRYGRLRCG
;
A
#
# COMPACT_ATOMS: atom_id res chain seq x y z
N MET A 1 -20.98 -10.49 -34.25
CA MET A 1 -20.88 -11.89 -33.79
C MET A 1 -20.51 -11.85 -32.32
N SER A 2 -21.15 -12.64 -31.46
CA SER A 2 -20.88 -12.63 -30.02
C SER A 2 -19.55 -13.32 -29.68
N HIS A 3 -18.69 -12.64 -28.92
CA HIS A 3 -17.37 -13.15 -28.56
C HIS A 3 -17.44 -14.14 -27.37
N LEU A 4 -17.88 -15.37 -27.65
CA LEU A 4 -18.07 -16.41 -26.63
C LEU A 4 -16.87 -17.37 -26.51
N PRO A 5 -16.65 -18.01 -25.34
CA PRO A 5 -15.56 -18.96 -25.12
C PRO A 5 -15.85 -20.31 -25.78
N GLN A 6 -14.89 -20.84 -26.53
CA GLN A 6 -14.85 -22.20 -27.06
C GLN A 6 -14.06 -23.09 -26.10
N ARG A 7 -14.74 -24.01 -25.42
CA ARG A 7 -14.09 -25.05 -24.60
C ARG A 7 -13.73 -26.26 -25.47
N PRO A 8 -12.67 -27.03 -25.14
CA PRO A 8 -11.79 -26.86 -23.97
C PRO A 8 -10.59 -25.93 -24.23
N ASP A 9 -10.42 -25.40 -25.45
CA ASP A 9 -9.20 -24.63 -25.80
C ASP A 9 -9.22 -23.17 -25.30
N TRP A 10 -10.36 -22.71 -24.79
CA TRP A 10 -10.60 -21.36 -24.28
C TRP A 10 -10.27 -20.24 -25.27
N HIS A 11 -10.44 -20.50 -26.57
CA HIS A 11 -10.36 -19.49 -27.62
C HIS A 11 -11.73 -18.86 -27.90
N CYS A 12 -11.73 -17.68 -28.50
CA CYS A 12 -12.96 -17.00 -28.86
C CYS A 12 -13.57 -17.61 -30.13
N ARG A 13 -14.85 -17.94 -30.10
CA ARG A 13 -15.57 -18.46 -31.28
C ARG A 13 -15.60 -17.48 -32.46
N ALA A 14 -15.58 -16.17 -32.19
CA ALA A 14 -15.71 -15.14 -33.22
C ALA A 14 -14.38 -14.76 -33.87
N CYS A 15 -13.30 -14.65 -33.08
CA CYS A 15 -12.01 -14.14 -33.56
C CYS A 15 -10.82 -15.07 -33.34
N ARG A 16 -11.03 -16.26 -32.76
CA ARG A 16 -10.01 -17.31 -32.51
C ARG A 16 -8.86 -16.95 -31.56
N GLU A 17 -8.75 -15.70 -31.14
CA GLU A 17 -7.88 -15.26 -30.05
C GLU A 17 -8.25 -15.87 -28.70
N ASP A 18 -7.33 -15.84 -27.75
CA ASP A 18 -7.58 -16.25 -26.37
C ASP A 18 -8.77 -15.52 -25.76
N TRP A 19 -9.74 -16.29 -25.27
CA TRP A 19 -10.89 -15.76 -24.56
C TRP A 19 -10.55 -15.55 -23.07
N PRO A 20 -10.81 -14.37 -22.46
CA PRO A 20 -11.53 -13.22 -23.02
C PRO A 20 -10.63 -12.34 -23.90
N CYS A 21 -10.98 -12.27 -25.19
CA CYS A 21 -10.36 -11.41 -26.18
C CYS A 21 -10.90 -9.97 -26.06
N LEU A 22 -10.28 -8.99 -26.70
CA LEU A 22 -10.70 -7.58 -26.58
C LEU A 22 -12.20 -7.35 -26.88
N GLY A 23 -12.75 -8.03 -27.89
CA GLY A 23 -14.18 -7.99 -28.21
C GLY A 23 -15.06 -8.53 -27.07
N ALA A 24 -14.70 -9.71 -26.53
CA ALA A 24 -15.40 -10.29 -25.37
C ALA A 24 -15.36 -9.37 -24.16
N ARG A 25 -14.20 -8.73 -23.89
CA ARG A 25 -14.06 -7.78 -22.79
C ARG A 25 -15.00 -6.59 -22.98
N ALA A 26 -15.05 -6.00 -24.18
CA ALA A 26 -15.94 -4.88 -24.47
C ALA A 26 -17.42 -5.25 -24.34
N ASP A 27 -17.82 -6.40 -24.89
CA ASP A 27 -19.19 -6.93 -24.78
C ASP A 27 -19.59 -7.13 -23.31
N LEU A 28 -18.75 -7.81 -22.53
CA LEU A 28 -18.99 -8.08 -21.11
C LEU A 28 -19.01 -6.82 -20.25
N LEU A 29 -18.12 -5.85 -20.51
CA LEU A 29 -18.11 -4.58 -19.78
C LEU A 29 -19.38 -3.77 -20.04
N THR A 30 -19.96 -3.90 -21.24
CA THR A 30 -21.21 -3.25 -21.63
C THR A 30 -22.42 -3.96 -21.01
N GLU A 31 -22.48 -5.29 -21.11
CA GLU A 31 -23.57 -6.10 -20.55
C GLU A 31 -23.67 -5.95 -19.02
N TYR A 32 -22.53 -5.95 -18.34
CA TYR A 32 -22.45 -5.81 -16.88
C TYR A 32 -22.13 -4.37 -16.43
N ALA A 33 -22.44 -3.35 -17.23
CA ALA A 33 -22.11 -1.95 -16.93
C ALA A 33 -22.62 -1.51 -15.55
N ASN A 34 -23.81 -1.98 -15.15
CA ASN A 34 -24.44 -1.64 -13.87
C ASN A 34 -24.05 -2.59 -12.71
N THR A 35 -23.33 -3.68 -12.99
CA THR A 35 -23.08 -4.77 -12.04
C THR A 35 -21.65 -5.35 -12.18
N ARG A 36 -20.64 -4.48 -12.07
CA ARG A 36 -19.20 -4.85 -12.01
C ARG A 36 -18.86 -6.04 -11.09
N PRO A 37 -19.43 -6.17 -9.88
CA PRO A 37 -19.18 -7.35 -9.03
C PRO A 37 -19.64 -8.67 -9.67
N SER A 38 -20.80 -8.67 -10.32
CA SER A 38 -21.37 -9.85 -10.98
C SER A 38 -20.50 -10.30 -12.17
N LEU A 39 -19.94 -9.35 -12.92
CA LEU A 39 -18.96 -9.65 -13.97
C LEU A 39 -17.72 -10.35 -13.40
N GLY A 40 -17.19 -9.86 -12.28
CA GLY A 40 -16.04 -10.48 -11.62
C GLY A 40 -16.33 -11.92 -11.16
N MET A 41 -17.52 -12.17 -10.60
CA MET A 41 -17.94 -13.52 -10.20
C MET A 41 -18.08 -14.46 -11.39
N TYR A 42 -18.70 -14.00 -12.48
CA TYR A 42 -18.83 -14.77 -13.72
C TYR A 42 -17.44 -15.14 -14.28
N LEU A 43 -16.54 -14.17 -14.40
CA LEU A 43 -15.20 -14.42 -14.94
C LEU A 43 -14.33 -15.27 -14.02
N ALA A 44 -14.53 -15.21 -12.70
CA ALA A 44 -13.84 -16.10 -11.77
C ALA A 44 -14.27 -17.56 -11.95
N ALA A 45 -15.57 -17.82 -12.16
CA ALA A 45 -16.05 -19.16 -12.48
C ALA A 45 -15.47 -19.67 -13.81
N GLN A 46 -15.47 -18.82 -14.85
CA GLN A 46 -14.88 -19.14 -16.14
C GLN A 46 -13.37 -19.41 -16.05
N MET A 47 -12.63 -18.65 -15.24
CA MET A 47 -11.20 -18.86 -15.01
C MET A 47 -10.92 -20.22 -14.36
N MET A 48 -11.73 -20.63 -13.39
CA MET A 48 -11.59 -21.95 -12.74
C MET A 48 -11.85 -23.09 -13.71
N ASP A 49 -12.88 -22.99 -14.55
CA ASP A 49 -13.13 -23.97 -15.60
C ASP A 49 -11.99 -24.01 -16.63
N ALA A 50 -11.39 -22.86 -16.96
CA ALA A 50 -10.25 -22.77 -17.87
C ALA A 50 -8.98 -23.42 -17.31
N VAL A 51 -8.70 -23.20 -16.02
CA VAL A 51 -7.62 -23.86 -15.29
C VAL A 51 -7.75 -25.39 -15.40
N LEU A 52 -8.97 -25.91 -15.24
CA LEU A 52 -9.23 -27.35 -15.32
C LEU A 52 -9.11 -27.88 -16.76
N ASP A 53 -9.75 -27.23 -17.74
CA ASP A 53 -9.75 -27.67 -19.13
C ASP A 53 -8.36 -27.61 -19.77
N LEU A 54 -7.57 -26.57 -19.47
CA LEU A 54 -6.23 -26.37 -20.03
C LEU A 54 -5.14 -27.12 -19.24
N GLY A 55 -5.46 -27.67 -18.07
CA GLY A 55 -4.48 -28.26 -17.16
C GLY A 55 -3.43 -27.26 -16.66
N HIS A 56 -3.76 -25.96 -16.64
CA HIS A 56 -2.84 -24.88 -16.28
C HIS A 56 -3.02 -24.50 -14.80
N PRO A 57 -1.96 -24.26 -14.01
CA PRO A 57 -2.10 -23.79 -12.64
C PRO A 57 -2.87 -22.46 -12.54
N LEU A 58 -3.59 -22.27 -11.43
CA LEU A 58 -4.20 -21.00 -11.07
C LEU A 58 -3.11 -20.03 -10.59
N ASP A 59 -2.64 -19.18 -11.49
CA ASP A 59 -1.53 -18.25 -11.26
C ASP A 59 -1.86 -16.81 -11.69
N ALA A 60 -0.84 -15.94 -11.64
CA ALA A 60 -0.98 -14.55 -12.03
C ALA A 60 -1.36 -14.37 -13.51
N ALA A 61 -0.93 -15.25 -14.41
CA ALA A 61 -1.26 -15.13 -15.83
C ALA A 61 -2.75 -15.41 -16.08
N MET A 62 -3.33 -16.42 -15.41
CA MET A 62 -4.77 -16.66 -15.45
C MET A 62 -5.56 -15.51 -14.83
N TYR A 63 -5.12 -14.99 -13.69
CA TYR A 63 -5.72 -13.81 -13.08
C TYR A 63 -5.67 -12.59 -14.02
N ASP A 64 -4.53 -12.35 -14.66
CA ASP A 64 -4.34 -11.21 -15.54
C ASP A 64 -5.19 -11.30 -16.80
N ARG A 65 -5.34 -12.50 -17.36
CA ARG A 65 -6.20 -12.76 -18.52
C ARG A 65 -7.68 -12.52 -18.20
N PHE A 66 -8.19 -13.04 -17.08
CA PHE A 66 -9.63 -13.05 -16.80
C PHE A 66 -10.10 -11.86 -15.95
N LEU A 67 -9.34 -11.43 -14.94
CA LEU A 67 -9.84 -10.56 -13.86
C LEU A 67 -9.17 -9.19 -13.77
N SER A 68 -7.91 -9.03 -14.19
CA SER A 68 -7.16 -7.77 -13.98
C SER A 68 -7.81 -6.52 -14.57
N TRP A 69 -8.62 -6.67 -15.61
CA TRP A 69 -9.26 -5.58 -16.35
C TRP A 69 -10.71 -5.31 -15.90
N VAL A 70 -11.29 -6.15 -15.04
CA VAL A 70 -12.70 -6.06 -14.63
C VAL A 70 -12.97 -4.84 -13.76
N ARG A 71 -12.01 -4.46 -12.92
CA ARG A 71 -12.06 -3.23 -12.13
C ARG A 71 -10.83 -2.39 -12.40
N PRO A 72 -10.98 -1.06 -12.57
CA PRO A 72 -9.85 -0.15 -12.45
C PRO A 72 -9.18 -0.43 -11.12
N ARG A 73 -7.85 -0.59 -11.13
CA ARG A 73 -7.07 -0.71 -9.89
C ARG A 73 -7.34 0.54 -9.07
N GLU A 74 -8.13 0.41 -8.01
CA GLU A 74 -8.34 1.52 -7.09
C GLU A 74 -6.97 1.88 -6.52
N PRO A 75 -6.55 3.16 -6.58
CA PRO A 75 -5.32 3.56 -5.94
C PRO A 75 -5.43 3.15 -4.47
N LYS A 76 -4.39 2.47 -3.98
CA LYS A 76 -4.29 2.09 -2.57
C LYS A 76 -4.60 3.34 -1.75
N PRO A 77 -5.60 3.33 -0.84
CA PRO A 77 -5.97 4.56 -0.16
C PRO A 77 -4.77 5.03 0.67
N ALA A 78 -4.60 6.34 0.79
CA ALA A 78 -3.36 6.94 1.30
C ALA A 78 -2.93 6.41 2.68
N TRP A 79 -3.89 5.95 3.50
CA TRP A 79 -3.63 5.35 4.81
C TRP A 79 -3.07 3.91 4.77
N LEU A 80 -3.30 3.21 3.66
CA LEU A 80 -2.79 1.86 3.40
C LEU A 80 -1.45 1.92 2.65
N ALA A 81 -1.14 3.01 1.95
CA ALA A 81 0.19 3.26 1.42
C ALA A 81 1.20 3.15 2.57
N PRO A 82 2.33 2.43 2.40
CA PRO A 82 3.39 2.47 3.40
C PRO A 82 3.71 3.93 3.65
N THR A 83 3.59 4.40 4.89
CA THR A 83 4.13 5.72 5.21
C THR A 83 5.58 5.72 4.75
N PRO A 84 6.05 6.76 4.05
CA PRO A 84 7.46 6.87 3.77
C PRO A 84 8.16 6.71 5.12
N ARG A 85 8.92 5.63 5.29
CA ARG A 85 9.75 5.46 6.49
C ARG A 85 10.72 6.61 6.41
N GLN A 86 10.42 7.73 7.10
CA GLN A 86 11.35 8.83 7.19
C GLN A 86 12.60 8.26 7.84
N SER A 87 13.65 8.08 7.03
CA SER A 87 14.94 7.65 7.51
C SER A 87 15.55 8.82 8.25
N TYR A 88 15.22 8.95 9.53
CA TYR A 88 15.91 9.89 10.39
C TYR A 88 17.33 9.38 10.57
N SER A 89 18.30 10.12 10.05
CA SER A 89 19.69 9.86 10.38
C SER A 89 19.89 10.14 11.87
N ARG A 90 20.95 9.56 12.44
CA ARG A 90 21.35 9.86 13.81
C ARG A 90 21.64 11.37 14.00
N ARG A 91 22.07 12.08 12.96
CA ARG A 91 22.29 13.54 13.00
C ARG A 91 20.97 14.29 13.12
N ASP A 92 19.96 13.91 12.35
CA ASP A 92 18.63 14.55 12.38
C ASP A 92 17.96 14.40 13.75
N ILE A 93 18.09 13.21 14.38
CA ILE A 93 17.58 12.95 15.73
C ILE A 93 18.25 13.84 16.77
N VAL A 94 19.59 13.98 16.70
CA VAL A 94 20.38 14.79 17.62
C VAL A 94 20.10 16.28 17.41
N GLN A 95 20.08 16.76 16.17
CA GLN A 95 19.78 18.17 15.84
C GLN A 95 18.38 18.56 16.31
N ARG A 96 17.38 17.69 16.08
CA ARG A 96 16.02 17.95 16.54
C ARG A 96 15.90 17.96 18.06
N ALA A 97 16.64 17.09 18.76
CA ALA A 97 16.70 17.13 20.22
C ALA A 97 17.38 18.41 20.73
N GLN A 98 18.46 18.86 20.10
CA GLN A 98 19.14 20.11 20.44
C GLN A 98 18.20 21.31 20.26
N GLN A 99 17.52 21.42 19.12
CA GLN A 99 16.54 22.47 18.85
C GLN A 99 15.43 22.51 19.91
N ILE A 100 14.99 21.35 20.41
CA ILE A 100 14.02 21.28 21.52
C ILE A 100 14.61 21.87 22.80
N LEU A 101 15.87 21.61 23.14
CA LEU A 101 16.49 22.22 24.32
C LEU A 101 16.66 23.73 24.18
N ASP A 102 17.01 24.20 22.97
CA ASP A 102 17.21 25.61 22.67
C ASP A 102 15.87 26.38 22.70
N THR A 103 14.78 25.74 22.29
CA THR A 103 13.44 26.36 22.32
C THR A 103 12.80 26.23 23.71
N HIS A 104 13.02 25.13 24.43
CA HIS A 104 12.42 24.86 25.74
C HIS A 104 13.37 25.18 26.91
N VAL A 105 13.86 26.42 26.98
CA VAL A 105 14.75 26.89 28.06
C VAL A 105 13.99 27.02 29.38
N ARG A 106 14.62 26.65 30.50
CA ARG A 106 14.08 26.89 31.85
C ARG A 106 14.48 28.28 32.31
N LEU A 107 13.49 29.13 32.63
CA LEU A 107 13.73 30.46 33.15
C LEU A 107 14.31 30.38 34.57
N PRO A 108 15.40 31.09 34.87
CA PRO A 108 16.06 31.01 36.17
C PRO A 108 15.22 31.62 37.31
N ALA A 109 14.45 32.67 37.01
CA ALA A 109 13.65 33.37 38.00
C ALA A 109 12.43 32.55 38.49
N THR A 110 11.83 31.74 37.61
CA THR A 110 10.56 31.05 37.91
C THR A 110 10.67 29.53 37.86
N GLY A 111 11.74 28.97 37.31
CA GLY A 111 11.88 27.54 37.09
C GLY A 111 10.95 26.96 36.00
N LEU A 112 10.13 27.80 35.37
CA LEU A 112 9.18 27.42 34.32
C LEU A 112 9.88 27.40 32.95
N CYS A 113 9.38 26.55 32.05
CA CYS A 113 9.84 26.52 30.67
C CYS A 113 9.34 27.75 29.90
N ALA A 114 10.25 28.47 29.24
CA ALA A 114 9.93 29.67 28.47
C ALA A 114 8.97 29.43 27.30
N ALA A 115 8.98 28.22 26.71
CA ALA A 115 8.12 27.89 25.56
C ALA A 115 6.75 27.32 25.92
N CYS A 116 6.62 26.62 27.06
CA CYS A 116 5.35 25.95 27.40
C CYS A 116 4.84 26.21 28.83
N GLY A 117 5.53 27.02 29.62
CA GLY A 117 5.13 27.40 30.99
C GLY A 117 5.22 26.29 32.03
N ALA A 118 5.55 25.05 31.66
CA ALA A 118 5.62 23.93 32.60
C ALA A 118 6.85 24.05 33.53
N ASP A 119 6.65 23.79 34.83
CA ASP A 119 7.71 23.59 35.81
C ASP A 119 8.55 22.34 35.48
N ARG A 120 7.90 21.28 34.99
CA ARG A 120 8.52 20.05 34.46
C ARG A 120 8.16 19.87 32.99
N CYS A 121 9.01 20.40 32.10
CA CYS A 121 8.81 20.30 30.65
C CYS A 121 9.07 18.88 30.12
N PRO A 122 8.04 18.15 29.62
CA PRO A 122 8.22 16.80 29.09
C PRO A 122 9.01 16.79 27.77
N ARG A 123 8.90 17.85 26.95
CA ARG A 123 9.65 18.00 25.69
C ARG A 123 11.15 18.10 25.96
N ARG A 124 11.55 18.94 26.91
CA ARG A 124 12.94 19.09 27.35
C ARG A 124 13.48 17.80 27.96
N ALA A 125 12.71 17.15 28.85
CA ALA A 125 13.10 15.87 29.45
C ALA A 125 13.32 14.78 28.38
N GLY A 126 12.44 14.71 27.37
CA GLY A 126 12.61 13.80 26.22
C GLY A 126 13.86 14.08 25.41
N ALA A 127 14.14 15.35 25.10
CA ALA A 127 15.35 15.76 24.38
C ALA A 127 16.65 15.46 25.14
N ILE A 128 16.68 15.70 26.47
CA ILE A 128 17.80 15.28 27.33
C ILE A 128 18.02 13.77 27.22
N ARG A 129 16.97 12.95 27.33
CA ARG A 129 17.11 11.49 27.20
C ARG A 129 17.69 11.07 25.85
N ILE A 130 17.31 11.75 24.75
CA ILE A 130 17.85 11.48 23.41
C ILE A 130 19.34 11.81 23.34
N LEU A 131 19.75 13.01 23.78
CA LEU A 131 21.14 13.47 23.71
C LEU A 131 22.06 12.71 24.67
N TYR A 132 21.60 12.41 25.88
CA TYR A 132 22.38 11.74 26.92
C TYR A 132 22.27 10.21 26.90
N SER A 133 21.51 9.61 25.97
CA SER A 133 21.42 8.15 25.80
C SER A 133 22.77 7.47 25.46
N ARG A 134 23.85 8.22 25.27
CA ARG A 134 25.17 7.73 24.84
C ARG A 134 26.35 7.95 25.81
N TYR A 135 26.13 8.27 27.08
CA TYR A 135 27.17 8.09 28.13
C TYR A 135 27.33 6.63 28.59
N GLY A 136 26.51 5.69 28.12
CA GLY A 136 26.59 4.25 28.45
C GLY A 136 27.47 3.40 27.52
N ARG A 137 28.42 3.97 26.77
CA ARG A 137 29.28 3.18 25.87
C ARG A 137 30.75 3.62 25.84
N LEU A 138 31.29 4.10 26.97
CA LEU A 138 32.71 4.49 27.13
C LEU A 138 33.30 4.07 28.50
N ARG A 139 33.26 2.78 28.83
CA ARG A 139 34.23 2.09 29.72
C ARG A 139 34.39 0.63 29.27
N CYS A 140 35.14 0.43 28.20
CA CYS A 140 35.91 -0.77 27.87
C CYS A 140 37.01 -0.29 26.93
N GLY A 141 38.27 -0.49 27.33
CA GLY A 141 39.47 0.02 26.66
C GLY A 141 40.45 0.50 27.71
#